data_AF-A0A8T3QW67-F1
#
_entry.id   AF-A0A8T3QW67-F1
#
_cell.length_a   1.000
_cell.length_b   1.000
_cell.length_c   1.000
_cell.angle_alpha   90.00
_cell.angle_beta   90.00
_cell.angle_gamma   90.00
#
_symmetry.space_group_name_H-M   'P 1'
#
loop_
_entity.id
_entity.type
_entity.pdbx_description
1 polymer ?
#
loop_
_entity_poly.entity_id
_entity_poly.type
_entity_poly.pdbx_seq_one_letter_code
_entity_poly.pdbx_strand_id
1 'polypeptide(L)'
;CYLYWFHFANGNLQPVMGRLMMVGRVGLAPDHPVQTAVQGRLDRVMALVEARLGDAEYLAGREFTAADIMSVFSLTTMRLFQPLDLRPYPNILTYLQRIGARPAYRWAMAKADPDLTPMLT
;
A
#
# COMPACT_ATOMS: atom_id res chain seq x y z
N CYS A 1 -1.92 -3.30 -18.86
CA CYS A 1 -1.73 -3.46 -17.40
C CYS A 1 -1.17 -2.23 -16.70
N TYR A 2 -0.13 -1.56 -17.21
CA TYR A 2 0.50 -0.39 -16.53
C TYR A 2 -0.48 0.72 -16.10
N LEU A 3 -1.21 1.33 -17.04
CA LEU A 3 -2.10 2.47 -16.74
C LEU A 3 -3.16 2.14 -15.68
N TYR A 4 -3.69 0.91 -15.72
CA TYR A 4 -4.64 0.44 -14.72
C TYR A 4 -4.05 0.53 -13.32
N TRP A 5 -2.86 -0.05 -13.10
CA TRP A 5 -2.23 -0.06 -11.78
C TRP A 5 -1.71 1.31 -11.35
N PHE A 6 -1.25 2.13 -12.29
CA PHE A 6 -0.86 3.51 -12.01
C PHE A 6 -2.05 4.33 -11.49
N HIS A 7 -3.21 4.25 -12.15
CA HIS A 7 -4.42 4.92 -11.67
C HIS A 7 -5.05 4.22 -10.46
N PHE A 8 -4.87 2.91 -10.31
CA PHE A 8 -5.36 2.16 -9.16
C PHE A 8 -4.79 2.69 -7.84
N ALA A 9 -3.50 3.05 -7.82
CA ALA A 9 -2.85 3.65 -6.65
C ALA A 9 -3.63 4.89 -6.16
N ASN A 10 -3.90 5.83 -7.06
CA ASN A 10 -4.51 7.12 -6.75
C ASN A 10 -6.05 7.07 -6.68
N GLY A 11 -6.69 6.13 -7.37
CA GLY A 11 -8.15 6.02 -7.46
C GLY A 11 -8.77 5.04 -6.46
N ASN A 12 -7.99 4.10 -5.92
CA ASN A 12 -8.48 3.07 -5.02
C ASN A 12 -7.64 2.95 -3.75
N LEU A 13 -6.35 2.59 -3.88
CA LEU A 13 -5.51 2.22 -2.74
C LEU A 13 -5.31 3.37 -1.74
N GLN A 14 -4.80 4.50 -2.21
CA GLN A 14 -4.57 5.65 -1.34
C GLN A 14 -5.88 6.29 -0.83
N PRO A 15 -6.94 6.47 -1.65
CA PRO A 15 -8.22 6.99 -1.16
C PRO A 15 -8.87 6.14 -0.08
N VAL A 16 -8.82 4.80 -0.18
CA VAL A 16 -9.46 3.94 0.84
C VAL A 16 -8.71 4.02 2.17
N MET A 17 -7.36 4.03 2.15
CA MET A 17 -6.57 4.23 3.36
C MET A 17 -6.81 5.61 3.99
N GLY A 18 -6.89 6.66 3.17
CA GLY A 18 -7.23 8.01 3.64
C GLY A 18 -8.62 8.07 4.28
N ARG A 19 -9.61 7.38 3.68
CA ARG A 19 -10.96 7.30 4.24
C ARG A 19 -10.98 6.53 5.56
N LEU A 20 -10.24 5.42 5.66
CA LEU A 20 -10.13 4.65 6.90
C LEU A 20 -9.53 5.50 8.02
N MET A 21 -8.46 6.24 7.72
CA MET A 21 -7.83 7.18 8.65
C MET A 21 -8.80 8.27 9.11
N MET A 22 -9.58 8.87 8.20
CA MET A 22 -10.57 9.89 8.56
C MET A 22 -11.69 9.31 9.44
N VAL A 23 -12.26 8.17 9.04
CA VAL A 23 -13.36 7.53 9.79
C VAL A 23 -12.91 7.11 11.19
N GLY A 24 -11.69 6.57 11.32
CA GLY A 24 -11.12 6.20 12.62
C GLY A 24 -10.94 7.39 13.58
N ARG A 25 -10.84 8.62 13.06
CA ARG A 25 -10.71 9.84 13.89
C ARG A 25 -12.04 10.44 14.34
N VAL A 26 -13.16 10.03 13.74
CA VAL A 26 -14.49 10.60 14.04
C VAL A 26 -15.09 9.99 15.33
N GLY A 27 -14.53 8.89 15.84
CA GLY A 27 -15.01 8.27 17.09
C GLY A 27 -16.37 7.61 16.97
N LEU A 28 -16.70 7.07 15.79
CA LEU A 28 -17.93 6.31 15.56
C LEU A 28 -17.94 5.01 16.39
N ALA A 29 -19.14 4.51 16.70
CA ALA A 29 -19.30 3.20 17.33
C ALA A 29 -18.70 2.08 16.45
N PRO A 30 -18.00 1.07 17.01
CA PRO A 30 -17.27 0.07 16.21
C PRO A 30 -18.08 -0.67 15.15
N ASP A 31 -19.38 -0.85 15.38
CA ASP A 31 -20.35 -1.51 14.51
C ASP A 31 -21.08 -0.54 13.54
N HIS A 32 -20.70 0.74 13.54
CA HIS A 32 -21.32 1.74 12.69
C HIS A 32 -21.14 1.36 11.21
N PRO A 33 -22.21 1.34 10.39
CA PRO A 33 -22.17 0.81 9.01
C PRO A 33 -21.08 1.41 8.12
N VAL A 34 -20.74 2.69 8.33
CA VAL A 34 -19.64 3.36 7.61
C VAL A 34 -18.28 2.73 7.90
N GLN A 35 -18.00 2.33 9.15
CA GLN A 35 -16.73 1.66 9.49
C GLN A 35 -16.63 0.32 8.77
N THR A 36 -17.70 -0.49 8.84
CA THR A 36 -17.79 -1.78 8.15
C THR A 36 -17.61 -1.62 6.64
N ALA A 37 -18.26 -0.63 6.03
CA ALA A 37 -18.19 -0.40 4.59
C ALA A 37 -16.77 0.02 4.13
N VAL A 38 -16.09 0.87 4.90
CA VAL A 38 -14.73 1.33 4.57
C VAL A 38 -13.72 0.20 4.77
N GLN A 39 -13.83 -0.56 5.86
CA GLN A 39 -12.98 -1.73 6.08
C GLN A 39 -13.17 -2.77 4.97
N GLY A 40 -14.41 -3.12 4.62
CA GLY A 40 -14.68 -4.05 3.53
C GLY A 40 -14.26 -3.54 2.15
N ARG A 41 -14.06 -2.24 1.96
CA ARG A 41 -13.42 -1.70 0.74
C ARG A 41 -11.91 -1.87 0.78
N LEU A 42 -11.27 -1.65 1.94
CA LEU A 42 -9.84 -1.88 2.12
C LEU A 42 -9.50 -3.34 1.87
N ASP A 43 -10.25 -4.26 2.48
CA ASP A 43 -9.99 -5.70 2.37
C ASP A 43 -10.01 -6.16 0.90
N ARG A 44 -10.98 -5.68 0.11
CA ARG A 44 -11.05 -5.96 -1.33
C ARG A 44 -9.89 -5.37 -2.12
N VAL A 45 -9.47 -4.15 -1.79
CA VAL A 45 -8.34 -3.49 -2.44
C VAL A 45 -7.04 -4.25 -2.13
N MET A 46 -6.82 -4.62 -0.87
CA MET A 46 -5.64 -5.37 -0.44
C MET A 46 -5.61 -6.77 -1.04
N ALA A 47 -6.75 -7.47 -1.06
CA ALA A 47 -6.87 -8.77 -1.72
C ALA A 47 -6.54 -8.70 -3.21
N LEU A 48 -6.93 -7.64 -3.92
CA LEU A 48 -6.62 -7.47 -5.33
C LEU A 48 -5.11 -7.24 -5.55
N VAL A 49 -4.48 -6.42 -4.71
CA VAL A 49 -3.02 -6.18 -4.76
C VAL A 49 -2.25 -7.46 -4.45
N GLU A 50 -2.66 -8.19 -3.41
CA GLU A 50 -2.05 -9.45 -3.00
C GLU A 50 -2.15 -10.52 -4.09
N ALA A 51 -3.33 -10.71 -4.67
CA ALA A 51 -3.53 -11.64 -5.78
C ALA A 51 -2.66 -11.25 -6.98
N ARG A 52 -2.62 -9.95 -7.32
CA ARG A 52 -1.82 -9.45 -8.44
C ARG A 52 -0.33 -9.77 -8.27
N LEU A 53 0.19 -9.59 -7.06
CA LEU A 53 1.60 -9.81 -6.73
C LEU A 53 1.92 -11.30 -6.54
N GLY A 54 0.90 -12.16 -6.40
CA GLY A 54 1.05 -13.61 -6.54
C GLY A 54 1.29 -14.03 -8.00
N ASP A 55 0.71 -13.30 -8.95
CA ASP A 55 0.80 -13.59 -10.39
C ASP A 55 1.95 -12.87 -11.11
N ALA A 56 2.57 -11.85 -10.49
CA ALA A 56 3.67 -11.10 -11.10
C ALA A 56 4.62 -10.45 -10.09
N GLU A 57 5.85 -10.19 -10.54
CA GLU A 57 6.90 -9.56 -9.73
C GLU A 57 6.60 -8.10 -9.36
N TYR A 58 5.91 -7.37 -10.23
CA TYR A 58 5.52 -5.97 -10.05
C TYR A 58 4.07 -5.76 -10.50
N LEU A 59 3.45 -4.66 -10.08
CA LEU A 59 2.03 -4.42 -10.35
C LEU A 59 1.74 -4.40 -11.86
N ALA A 60 2.61 -3.75 -12.63
CA ALA A 60 2.45 -3.64 -14.08
C ALA A 60 2.93 -4.88 -14.88
N GLY A 61 3.63 -5.84 -14.25
CA GLY A 61 4.20 -6.99 -14.95
C GLY A 61 5.52 -7.46 -14.35
N ARG A 62 6.50 -7.76 -15.19
CA ARG A 62 7.84 -8.21 -14.79
C ARG A 62 8.82 -7.07 -14.53
N GLU A 63 8.51 -5.87 -15.01
CA GLU A 63 9.37 -4.71 -14.88
C GLU A 63 8.82 -3.76 -13.83
N PHE A 64 9.74 -3.13 -13.09
CA PHE A 64 9.40 -2.05 -12.16
C PHE A 64 9.03 -0.79 -12.93
N THR A 65 7.90 -0.19 -12.58
CA THR A 65 7.35 0.96 -13.29
C THR A 65 6.90 2.06 -12.32
N ALA A 66 6.45 3.20 -12.86
CA ALA A 66 5.86 4.24 -12.03
C ALA A 66 4.57 3.80 -11.30
N ALA A 67 3.90 2.72 -11.73
CA ALA A 67 2.77 2.17 -10.97
C ALA A 67 3.23 1.69 -9.58
N ASP A 68 4.38 1.03 -9.51
CA ASP A 68 4.98 0.54 -8.28
C ASP A 68 5.44 1.71 -7.38
N ILE A 69 6.02 2.76 -8.00
CA ILE A 69 6.43 4.00 -7.31
C ILE A 69 5.21 4.68 -6.65
N MET A 70 4.07 4.75 -7.35
CA MET A 70 2.86 5.36 -6.79
C MET A 70 2.22 4.50 -5.69
N SER A 71 2.24 3.18 -5.82
CA SER A 71 1.61 2.29 -4.85
C SER A 71 2.45 2.07 -3.57
N VAL A 72 3.79 2.11 -3.66
CA VAL A 72 4.64 1.74 -2.51
C VAL A 72 4.44 2.66 -1.31
N PHE A 73 4.18 3.95 -1.52
CA PHE A 73 3.92 4.89 -0.43
C PHE A 73 2.75 4.46 0.46
N SER A 74 1.64 4.01 -0.16
CA SER A 74 0.47 3.52 0.57
C SER A 74 0.80 2.27 1.40
N LEU A 75 1.64 1.38 0.88
CA LEU A 75 2.01 0.13 1.55
C LEU A 75 3.15 0.28 2.57
N THR A 76 3.77 1.45 2.65
CA THR A 76 4.91 1.74 3.54
C THR A 76 4.60 2.92 4.45
N THR A 77 5.08 4.12 4.12
CA THR A 77 5.01 5.34 4.96
C THR A 77 3.59 5.66 5.42
N MET A 78 2.58 5.44 4.58
CA MET A 78 1.20 5.74 4.95
C MET A 78 0.69 4.89 6.14
N ARG A 79 1.31 3.73 6.40
CA ARG A 79 1.02 2.87 7.56
C ARG A 79 1.47 3.46 8.89
N LEU A 80 2.36 4.45 8.88
CA LEU A 80 2.71 5.22 10.08
C LEU A 80 1.54 6.09 10.56
N PHE A 81 0.69 6.54 9.63
CA PHE A 81 -0.47 7.38 9.93
C PHE A 81 -1.74 6.56 10.17
N GLN A 82 -1.87 5.44 9.46
CA GLN A 82 -2.98 4.50 9.61
C GLN A 82 -2.42 3.07 9.65
N PRO A 83 -2.22 2.49 10.85
CA PRO A 83 -1.68 1.16 11.00
C PRO A 83 -2.47 0.13 10.20
N LEU A 84 -1.75 -0.63 9.38
CA LEU A 84 -2.28 -1.76 8.60
C LEU A 84 -1.37 -2.96 8.81
N ASP A 85 -1.96 -4.06 9.24
CA ASP A 85 -1.26 -5.33 9.39
C ASP A 85 -1.09 -6.00 8.02
N LEU A 86 0.17 -6.23 7.65
CA LEU A 86 0.51 -6.88 6.39
C LEU A 86 0.83 -8.38 6.53
N ARG A 87 0.82 -8.94 7.75
CA ARG A 87 1.05 -10.37 7.97
C ARG A 87 0.14 -11.30 7.13
N PRO A 88 -1.13 -10.96 6.85
CA PRO A 88 -1.98 -11.77 5.99
C PRO A 88 -1.65 -11.71 4.48
N TYR A 89 -0.71 -10.85 4.05
CA TYR A 89 -0.44 -10.53 2.64
C TYR A 89 1.03 -10.84 2.26
N PRO A 90 1.43 -12.12 2.16
CA PRO A 90 2.81 -12.52 1.93
C PRO A 90 3.40 -12.05 0.59
N ASN A 91 2.59 -11.93 -0.47
CA ASN A 91 3.08 -11.44 -1.76
C ASN A 91 3.37 -9.94 -1.71
N ILE A 92 2.55 -9.16 -1.01
CA ILE A 92 2.83 -7.75 -0.72
C ILE A 92 4.13 -7.62 0.07
N LEU A 93 4.34 -8.42 1.12
CA LEU A 93 5.57 -8.39 1.90
C LEU A 93 6.80 -8.69 1.03
N THR A 94 6.72 -9.74 0.20
CA THR A 94 7.80 -10.10 -0.73
C THR A 94 8.09 -8.99 -1.73
N TYR A 95 7.05 -8.35 -2.26
CA TYR A 95 7.14 -7.19 -3.14
C TYR A 95 7.81 -5.98 -2.45
N LEU A 96 7.47 -5.68 -1.20
CA LEU A 96 8.10 -4.60 -0.43
C LEU A 96 9.59 -4.87 -0.19
N GLN A 97 9.96 -6.10 0.16
CA GLN A 97 11.37 -6.48 0.29
C GLN A 97 12.13 -6.29 -1.03
N ARG A 98 11.52 -6.69 -2.16
CA ARG A 98 12.08 -6.48 -3.50
C ARG A 98 12.28 -5.00 -3.80
N ILE A 99 11.34 -4.12 -3.44
CA ILE A 99 11.50 -2.66 -3.63
C ILE A 99 12.59 -2.11 -2.70
N GLY A 100 12.58 -2.47 -1.43
CA GLY A 100 13.55 -2.02 -0.43
C GLY A 100 14.99 -2.44 -0.73
N ALA A 101 15.17 -3.53 -1.48
CA ALA A 101 16.48 -3.97 -1.96
C ALA A 101 17.04 -3.11 -3.10
N ARG A 102 16.23 -2.31 -3.80
CA ARG A 102 16.69 -1.51 -4.95
C ARG A 102 17.66 -0.41 -4.49
N PRO A 103 18.86 -0.29 -5.09
CA PRO A 103 19.81 0.77 -4.75
C PRO A 103 19.22 2.17 -4.86
N ALA A 104 18.39 2.41 -5.89
CA ALA A 104 17.71 3.69 -6.09
C ALA A 104 16.71 4.03 -4.95
N TYR A 105 16.01 3.03 -4.40
CA TYR A 105 15.10 3.25 -3.27
C TYR A 105 15.89 3.61 -2.00
N ARG A 106 16.95 2.85 -1.70
CA ARG A 106 17.82 3.13 -0.54
C ARG A 106 18.47 4.51 -0.63
N TRP A 107 18.95 4.88 -1.82
CA TRP A 107 19.51 6.20 -2.08
C TRP A 107 18.46 7.31 -1.90
N ALA A 108 17.25 7.11 -2.42
CA ALA A 108 16.16 8.07 -2.27
C ALA A 108 15.78 8.26 -0.79
N MET A 109 15.65 7.17 -0.02
CA MET A 109 15.35 7.24 1.41
C MET A 109 16.47 7.93 2.19
N ALA A 110 17.74 7.57 1.96
CA ALA A 110 18.88 8.19 2.63
C ALA A 110 18.98 9.71 2.35
N LYS A 111 18.52 10.15 1.18
CA LYS A 111 18.51 11.58 0.81
C LYS A 111 17.29 12.33 1.34
N ALA A 112 16.12 11.71 1.29
CA ALA A 112 14.86 12.36 1.63
C ALA A 112 14.61 12.36 3.14
N ASP A 113 14.81 11.22 3.81
CA ASP A 113 14.51 11.00 5.21
C ASP A 113 15.52 10.01 5.83
N PRO A 114 16.76 10.43 6.14
CA PRO A 114 17.83 9.54 6.59
C PRO A 114 17.52 8.79 7.90
N ASP A 115 16.68 9.37 8.75
CA ASP A 115 16.30 8.78 10.05
C ASP A 115 15.05 7.88 9.97
N LEU A 116 14.35 7.87 8.83
CA LEU A 116 13.13 7.09 8.66
C LEU A 116 13.46 5.65 8.29
N THR A 117 13.11 4.70 9.16
CA THR A 117 13.13 3.27 8.82
C THR A 117 11.88 2.93 8.00
N PRO A 118 12.01 2.53 6.72
CA PRO A 118 10.85 2.25 5.89
C PRO A 118 10.11 1.00 6.37
N MET A 119 8.77 1.05 6.38
CA MET A 119 7.91 -0.07 6.79
C MET A 119 7.80 -1.13 5.68
N LEU A 120 8.86 -1.91 5.50
CA LEU A 120 8.95 -2.97 4.47
C LEU A 120 8.42 -4.33 4.94
N THR A 121 7.92 -4.40 6.18
CA THR A 121 7.40 -5.62 6.85
C THR A 121 6.00 -5.43 7.38
#